data_AF-A0A026W9K1-F1
#
_entry.id   AF-A0A026W9K1-F1
#
_cell.length_a   1.000
_cell.length_b   1.000
_cell.length_c   1.000
_cell.angle_alpha   90.00
_cell.angle_beta   90.00
_cell.angle_gamma   90.00
#
_symmetry.space_group_name_H-M   'P 1'
#
loop_
_entity.id
_entity.type
_entity.pdbx_description
1 polymer ?
#
loop_
_entity_poly.entity_id
_entity_poly.type
_entity_poly.pdbx_seq_one_letter_code
_entity_poly.pdbx_strand_id
1 'polypeptide(L)'
;MEKRGRLLTEENERIRTIATELQRAIVDKKASNEKEEERLTGRLTSMRDETERLKLIKDVEMRYVRAWEKARREQNVLRYELEMDERQETLNDHRICERNENCVNGALTRYQTRRMAFIKNRIEQWRQRYDREGEMHEKQICKVRNEIEDARKYLEKLTTEYRSNQQFIDTYLAEQAALKRQKEHEVHVERSTIRIQAWWRGIMVRRKLGPYRPEEKKKKRAIKTKK
;
A
#
# COMPACT_ATOMS: atom_id res chain seq x y z
N MET A 1 150.31 -65.89 27.87
CA MET A 1 149.83 -64.65 27.23
C MET A 1 148.78 -64.87 26.12
N GLU A 2 148.36 -66.11 25.79
CA GLU A 2 147.46 -66.37 24.63
C GLU A 2 145.97 -66.62 24.96
N LYS A 3 145.56 -66.73 26.24
CA LYS A 3 144.15 -66.96 26.61
C LYS A 3 143.28 -65.69 26.65
N ARG A 4 143.87 -64.49 26.72
CA ARG A 4 143.13 -63.21 26.64
C ARG A 4 142.74 -62.83 25.20
N GLY A 5 143.52 -63.25 24.20
CA GLY A 5 143.25 -62.93 22.79
C GLY A 5 142.09 -63.70 22.16
N ARG A 6 141.81 -64.93 22.63
CA ARG A 6 140.70 -65.78 22.13
C ARG A 6 139.32 -65.40 22.70
N LEU A 7 139.26 -65.01 23.98
CA LEU A 7 138.03 -64.48 24.59
C LEU A 7 137.60 -63.14 23.98
N LEU A 8 138.57 -62.26 23.68
CA LEU A 8 138.31 -60.98 23.01
C LEU A 8 137.85 -61.14 21.54
N THR A 9 138.17 -62.24 20.86
CA THR A 9 137.75 -62.47 19.48
C THR A 9 136.33 -63.07 19.42
N GLU A 10 135.99 -64.02 20.28
CA GLU A 10 134.62 -64.55 20.40
C GLU A 10 133.62 -63.49 20.89
N GLU A 11 134.02 -62.62 21.82
CA GLU A 11 133.19 -61.53 22.31
C GLU A 11 133.01 -60.43 21.25
N ASN A 12 134.05 -60.15 20.44
CA ASN A 12 133.92 -59.26 19.28
C ASN A 12 133.06 -59.85 18.15
N GLU A 13 133.08 -61.16 17.93
CA GLU A 13 132.20 -61.83 16.96
C GLU A 13 130.73 -61.84 17.43
N ARG A 14 130.49 -62.02 18.73
CA ARG A 14 129.16 -61.87 19.34
C ARG A 14 128.65 -60.42 19.28
N ILE A 15 129.52 -59.45 19.55
CA ILE A 15 129.17 -58.03 19.40
C ILE A 15 128.91 -57.68 17.94
N ARG A 16 129.66 -58.25 16.98
CA ARG A 16 129.43 -58.05 15.54
C ARG A 16 128.12 -58.67 15.08
N THR A 17 127.80 -59.88 15.50
CA THR A 17 126.52 -60.55 15.16
C THR A 17 125.33 -59.80 15.75
N ILE A 18 125.39 -59.41 17.02
CA ILE A 18 124.37 -58.57 17.67
C ILE A 18 124.26 -57.21 16.96
N ALA A 19 125.37 -56.57 16.59
CA ALA A 19 125.36 -55.31 15.85
C ALA A 19 124.71 -55.45 14.46
N THR A 20 124.97 -56.55 13.74
CA THR A 20 124.33 -56.83 12.45
C THR A 20 122.85 -57.16 12.58
N GLU A 21 122.44 -57.87 13.63
CA GLU A 21 121.04 -58.16 13.93
C GLU A 21 120.28 -56.90 14.34
N LEU A 22 120.89 -56.04 15.16
CA LEU A 22 120.34 -54.73 15.51
C LEU A 22 120.26 -53.81 14.29
N GLN A 23 121.28 -53.80 13.42
CA GLN A 23 121.22 -53.05 12.15
C GLN A 23 120.10 -53.57 11.25
N ARG A 24 119.92 -54.90 11.15
CA ARG A 24 118.81 -55.50 10.39
C ARG A 24 117.45 -55.14 10.99
N ALA A 25 117.30 -55.23 12.31
CA ALA A 25 116.07 -54.84 13.00
C ALA A 25 115.76 -53.35 12.86
N ILE A 26 116.79 -52.48 12.87
CA ILE A 26 116.64 -51.04 12.59
C ILE A 26 116.20 -50.82 11.14
N VAL A 27 116.78 -51.52 10.17
CA VAL A 27 116.38 -51.42 8.75
C VAL A 27 114.96 -51.93 8.55
N ASP A 28 114.59 -53.07 9.13
CA ASP A 28 113.24 -53.64 9.03
C ASP A 28 112.19 -52.75 9.73
N LYS A 29 112.52 -52.16 10.89
CA LYS A 29 111.65 -51.19 11.57
C LYS A 29 111.51 -49.89 10.78
N LYS A 30 112.59 -49.41 10.16
CA LYS A 30 112.52 -48.24 9.25
C LYS A 30 111.63 -48.54 8.05
N ALA A 31 111.81 -49.68 7.38
CA ALA A 31 110.98 -50.10 6.26
C ALA A 31 109.52 -50.33 6.65
N SER A 32 109.25 -50.86 7.85
CA SER A 32 107.89 -51.03 8.38
C SER A 32 107.25 -49.69 8.73
N ASN A 33 107.99 -48.75 9.28
CA ASN A 33 107.50 -47.41 9.58
C ASN A 33 107.23 -46.62 8.29
N GLU A 34 108.11 -46.72 7.29
CA GLU A 34 107.94 -46.07 5.98
C GLU A 34 106.67 -46.57 5.29
N LYS A 35 106.43 -47.89 5.28
CA LYS A 35 105.16 -48.46 4.76
C LYS A 35 103.92 -47.99 5.52
N GLU A 36 104.02 -47.82 6.84
CA GLU A 36 102.90 -47.32 7.64
C GLU A 36 102.68 -45.81 7.42
N GLU A 37 103.74 -45.03 7.25
CA GLU A 37 103.67 -43.62 6.86
C GLU A 37 103.05 -43.46 5.46
N GLU A 38 103.44 -44.28 4.49
CA GLU A 38 102.81 -44.34 3.16
C GLU A 38 101.32 -44.70 3.25
N ARG A 39 100.95 -45.67 4.11
CA ARG A 39 99.56 -46.06 4.33
C ARG A 39 98.74 -44.93 4.96
N LEU A 40 99.31 -44.26 5.96
CA LEU A 40 98.66 -43.15 6.67
C LEU A 40 98.53 -41.92 5.77
N THR A 41 99.56 -41.60 4.99
CA THR A 41 99.51 -40.50 4.01
C THR A 41 98.50 -40.79 2.90
N GLY A 42 98.45 -42.01 2.36
CA GLY A 42 97.42 -42.42 1.39
C GLY A 42 96.00 -42.38 1.94
N ARG A 43 95.81 -42.72 3.23
CA ARG A 43 94.51 -42.56 3.89
C ARG A 43 94.16 -41.09 4.09
N LEU A 44 95.13 -40.24 4.42
CA LEU A 44 94.92 -38.80 4.61
C LEU A 44 94.53 -38.13 3.30
N THR A 45 95.18 -38.47 2.18
CA THR A 45 94.82 -37.94 0.85
C THR A 45 93.41 -38.39 0.44
N SER A 46 93.08 -39.68 0.59
CA SER A 46 91.74 -40.18 0.29
C SER A 46 90.64 -39.51 1.13
N MET A 47 90.88 -39.32 2.44
CA MET A 47 89.93 -38.60 3.30
C MET A 47 89.80 -37.13 2.90
N ARG A 48 90.91 -36.49 2.51
CA ARG A 48 90.90 -35.11 2.02
C ARG A 48 90.07 -35.00 0.74
N ASP A 49 90.33 -35.85 -0.25
CA ASP A 49 89.60 -35.87 -1.52
C ASP A 49 88.09 -36.10 -1.30
N GLU A 50 87.73 -36.99 -0.37
CA GLU A 50 86.34 -37.22 0.02
C GLU A 50 85.72 -35.98 0.67
N THR A 51 86.45 -35.27 1.55
CA THR A 51 85.94 -34.03 2.14
C THR A 51 85.76 -32.91 1.10
N GLU A 52 86.65 -32.83 0.11
CA GLU A 52 86.55 -31.86 -0.99
C GLU A 52 85.36 -32.21 -1.90
N ARG A 53 85.17 -33.50 -2.21
CA ARG A 53 83.99 -34.00 -2.94
C ARG A 53 82.69 -33.67 -2.21
N LEU A 54 82.60 -33.93 -0.91
CA LEU A 54 81.39 -33.65 -0.13
C LEU A 54 81.09 -32.14 -0.05
N LYS A 55 82.11 -31.28 0.02
CA LYS A 55 81.93 -29.82 -0.07
C LYS A 55 81.32 -29.41 -1.41
N LEU A 56 81.85 -29.93 -2.51
CA LEU A 56 81.31 -29.63 -3.85
C LEU A 56 79.85 -30.08 -3.99
N ILE A 57 79.52 -31.28 -3.51
CA ILE A 57 78.14 -31.79 -3.51
C ILE A 57 77.24 -30.85 -2.71
N LYS A 58 77.61 -30.53 -1.47
CA LYS A 58 76.87 -29.62 -0.60
C LYS A 58 76.66 -28.24 -1.24
N ASP A 59 77.68 -27.69 -1.91
CA ASP A 59 77.59 -26.37 -2.55
C ASP A 59 76.66 -26.38 -3.77
N VAL A 60 76.61 -27.49 -4.51
CA VAL A 60 75.65 -27.68 -5.61
C VAL A 60 74.23 -27.85 -5.05
N GLU A 61 74.04 -28.69 -4.05
CA GLU A 61 72.75 -28.89 -3.38
C GLU A 61 72.21 -27.59 -2.80
N MET A 62 73.06 -26.81 -2.13
CA MET A 62 72.66 -25.52 -1.56
C MET A 62 72.25 -24.51 -2.64
N ARG A 63 72.97 -24.46 -3.77
CA ARG A 63 72.57 -23.62 -4.91
C ARG A 63 71.23 -24.05 -5.49
N TYR A 64 71.02 -25.36 -5.64
CA TYR A 64 69.76 -25.91 -6.12
C TYR A 64 68.59 -25.55 -5.19
N VAL A 65 68.73 -25.78 -3.89
CA VAL A 65 67.69 -25.46 -2.89
C VAL A 65 67.37 -23.98 -2.90
N ARG A 66 68.37 -23.09 -2.96
CA ARG A 66 68.16 -21.64 -3.05
C ARG A 66 67.41 -21.24 -4.32
N ALA A 67 67.79 -21.79 -5.47
CA ALA A 67 67.13 -21.50 -6.74
C ALA A 67 65.68 -22.01 -6.75
N TRP A 68 65.45 -23.23 -6.23
CA TRP A 68 64.12 -23.81 -6.09
C TRP A 68 63.24 -22.99 -5.15
N GLU A 69 63.77 -22.56 -4.00
CA GLU A 69 63.03 -21.74 -3.05
C GLU A 69 62.70 -20.36 -3.64
N LYS A 70 63.65 -19.74 -4.37
CA LYS A 70 63.41 -18.49 -5.08
C LYS A 70 62.29 -18.63 -6.11
N ALA A 71 62.36 -19.63 -6.99
CA ALA A 71 61.34 -19.88 -8.00
C ALA A 71 59.96 -20.18 -7.38
N ARG A 72 59.93 -20.93 -6.27
CA ARG A 72 58.69 -21.22 -5.53
C ARG A 72 58.08 -19.95 -4.94
N ARG A 73 58.89 -19.03 -4.40
CA ARG A 73 58.42 -17.74 -3.90
C ARG A 73 57.85 -16.88 -5.03
N GLU A 74 58.58 -16.77 -6.15
CA GLU A 74 58.13 -16.03 -7.34
C GLU A 74 56.81 -16.58 -7.87
N GLN A 75 56.68 -17.90 -8.01
CA GLN A 75 55.44 -18.54 -8.44
C GLN A 75 54.28 -18.27 -7.48
N ASN A 76 54.53 -18.35 -6.17
CA ASN A 76 53.50 -18.06 -5.17
C ASN A 76 53.04 -16.60 -5.25
N VAL A 77 53.97 -15.65 -5.36
CA VAL A 77 53.65 -14.22 -5.51
C VAL A 77 52.80 -13.99 -6.75
N LEU A 78 53.22 -14.50 -7.90
CA LEU A 78 52.46 -14.38 -9.15
C LEU A 78 51.05 -14.99 -9.05
N ARG A 79 50.91 -16.16 -8.41
CA ARG A 79 49.60 -16.77 -8.19
C ARG A 79 48.71 -15.88 -7.32
N TYR A 80 49.27 -15.33 -6.24
CA TYR A 80 48.51 -14.43 -5.38
C TYR A 80 48.12 -13.15 -6.11
N GLU A 81 49.01 -12.55 -6.89
CA GLU A 81 48.71 -11.35 -7.68
C GLU A 81 47.58 -11.60 -8.68
N LEU A 82 47.64 -12.71 -9.43
CA LEU A 82 46.56 -13.10 -10.34
C LEU A 82 45.22 -13.29 -9.62
N GLU A 83 45.21 -14.00 -8.49
CA GLU A 83 43.98 -14.19 -7.69
C GLU A 83 43.45 -12.86 -7.12
N MET A 84 44.33 -11.93 -6.76
CA MET A 84 43.92 -10.60 -6.29
C MET A 84 43.34 -9.76 -7.42
N ASP A 85 43.96 -9.79 -8.60
CA ASP A 85 43.48 -9.06 -9.78
C ASP A 85 42.11 -9.57 -10.23
N GLU A 86 41.91 -10.89 -10.31
CA GLU A 86 40.60 -11.49 -10.60
C GLU A 86 39.53 -11.09 -9.57
N ARG A 87 39.87 -11.10 -8.28
CA ARG A 87 38.96 -10.64 -7.22
C ARG A 87 38.68 -9.15 -7.32
N GLN A 88 39.65 -8.35 -7.71
CA GLN A 88 39.50 -6.91 -7.86
C GLN A 88 38.61 -6.57 -9.07
N GLU A 89 38.77 -7.29 -10.17
CA GLU A 89 37.94 -7.16 -11.37
C GLU A 89 36.49 -7.53 -11.06
N THR A 90 36.27 -8.71 -10.48
CA THR A 90 34.91 -9.13 -10.07
C THR A 90 34.27 -8.13 -9.10
N LEU A 91 35.01 -7.60 -8.13
CA LEU A 91 34.50 -6.59 -7.20
C LEU A 91 34.13 -5.29 -7.93
N ASN A 92 34.92 -4.87 -8.91
CA ASN A 92 34.62 -3.70 -9.72
C ASN A 92 33.35 -3.91 -10.57
N ASP A 93 33.17 -5.09 -11.15
CA ASP A 93 31.96 -5.44 -11.90
C ASP A 93 30.72 -5.36 -11.02
N HIS A 94 30.78 -5.94 -9.82
CA HIS A 94 29.68 -5.87 -8.85
C HIS A 94 29.35 -4.42 -8.47
N ARG A 95 30.36 -3.56 -8.28
CA ARG A 95 30.15 -2.12 -7.99
C ARG A 95 29.46 -1.40 -9.15
N ILE A 96 29.83 -1.73 -10.39
CA ILE A 96 29.19 -1.15 -11.58
C ILE A 96 27.73 -1.61 -11.66
N CYS A 97 27.46 -2.90 -11.46
CA CYS A 97 26.11 -3.45 -11.40
C CYS A 97 25.27 -2.78 -10.31
N GLU A 98 25.77 -2.69 -9.09
CA GLU A 98 25.09 -2.04 -7.97
C GLU A 98 24.77 -0.56 -8.27
N ARG A 99 25.73 0.17 -8.86
CA ARG A 99 25.50 1.56 -9.25
C ARG A 99 24.40 1.69 -10.30
N ASN A 100 24.36 0.79 -11.28
CA ASN A 100 23.36 0.78 -12.33
C ASN A 100 21.97 0.45 -11.76
N GLU A 101 21.88 -0.56 -10.90
CA GLU A 101 20.64 -0.93 -10.19
C GLU A 101 20.11 0.23 -9.35
N ASN A 102 20.98 0.88 -8.58
CA ASN A 102 20.61 2.05 -7.78
C ASN A 102 20.11 3.23 -8.65
N CYS A 103 20.72 3.45 -9.81
CA CYS A 103 20.27 4.47 -10.76
C CYS A 103 18.87 4.17 -11.30
N VAL A 104 18.65 2.93 -11.77
CA VAL A 104 17.35 2.48 -12.30
C VAL A 104 16.29 2.51 -11.19
N ASN A 105 16.59 2.00 -10.01
CA ASN A 105 15.69 1.99 -8.86
C ASN A 105 15.31 3.42 -8.45
N GLY A 106 16.28 4.35 -8.43
CA GLY A 106 16.02 5.77 -8.17
C GLY A 106 15.12 6.40 -9.23
N ALA A 107 15.32 6.09 -10.52
CA ALA A 107 14.45 6.56 -11.59
C ALA A 107 13.03 6.00 -11.48
N LEU A 108 12.90 4.70 -11.19
CA LEU A 108 11.62 4.03 -11.01
C LEU A 108 10.85 4.60 -9.81
N THR A 109 11.53 4.77 -8.67
CA THR A 109 10.94 5.34 -7.45
C THR A 109 10.44 6.77 -7.69
N ARG A 110 11.21 7.61 -8.39
CA ARG A 110 10.78 8.96 -8.78
C ARG A 110 9.55 8.93 -9.69
N TYR A 111 9.54 8.06 -10.68
CA TYR A 111 8.40 7.90 -11.59
C TYR A 111 7.13 7.48 -10.84
N GLN A 112 7.24 6.44 -10.00
CA GLN A 112 6.13 5.95 -9.19
C GLN A 112 5.60 7.03 -8.24
N THR A 113 6.49 7.75 -7.57
CA THR A 113 6.11 8.85 -6.67
C THR A 113 5.35 9.94 -7.41
N ARG A 114 5.85 10.38 -8.57
CA ARG A 114 5.16 11.38 -9.42
C ARG A 114 3.81 10.87 -9.90
N ARG A 115 3.74 9.60 -10.34
CA ARG A 115 2.50 9.00 -10.83
C ARG A 115 1.45 8.86 -9.73
N MET A 116 1.85 8.44 -8.53
CA MET A 116 0.97 8.40 -7.36
C MET A 116 0.45 9.79 -7.00
N ALA A 117 1.32 10.80 -6.96
CA ALA A 117 0.91 12.17 -6.67
C ALA A 117 -0.10 12.70 -7.72
N PHE A 118 0.15 12.42 -9.01
CA PHE A 118 -0.77 12.77 -10.09
C PHE A 118 -2.14 12.09 -9.94
N ILE A 119 -2.17 10.80 -9.63
CA ILE A 119 -3.43 10.06 -9.43
C ILE A 119 -4.17 10.60 -8.20
N LYS A 120 -3.47 10.85 -7.08
CA LYS A 120 -4.06 11.44 -5.87
C LYS A 120 -4.69 12.80 -6.16
N ASN A 121 -4.01 13.66 -6.91
CA ASN A 121 -4.55 14.96 -7.31
C ASN A 121 -5.82 14.80 -8.19
N ARG A 122 -5.82 13.88 -9.17
CA ARG A 122 -7.03 13.59 -9.95
C ARG A 122 -8.18 13.09 -9.08
N ILE A 123 -7.92 12.19 -8.13
CA ILE A 123 -8.95 11.70 -7.19
C ILE A 123 -9.54 12.87 -6.41
N GLU A 124 -8.69 13.76 -5.89
CA GLU A 124 -9.13 14.93 -5.14
C GLU A 124 -9.98 15.89 -5.99
N GLN A 125 -9.57 16.14 -7.25
CA GLN A 125 -10.37 16.93 -8.18
C GLN A 125 -11.75 16.31 -8.44
N TRP A 126 -11.81 14.99 -8.64
CA TRP A 126 -13.08 14.28 -8.82
C TRP A 126 -13.94 14.31 -7.56
N ARG A 127 -13.34 14.19 -6.38
CA ARG A 127 -14.03 14.31 -5.10
C ARG A 127 -14.67 15.68 -4.94
N GLN A 128 -13.91 16.75 -5.17
CA GLN A 128 -14.42 18.12 -5.11
C GLN A 128 -15.52 18.37 -6.14
N ARG A 129 -15.39 17.80 -7.34
CA ARG A 129 -16.43 17.90 -8.37
C ARG A 129 -17.72 17.20 -7.92
N TYR A 130 -17.60 15.98 -7.40
CA TYR A 130 -18.73 15.20 -6.89
C TYR A 130 -19.44 15.94 -5.75
N ASP A 131 -18.69 16.48 -4.78
CA ASP A 131 -19.24 17.24 -3.66
C ASP A 131 -20.01 18.48 -4.17
N ARG A 132 -19.45 19.23 -5.14
CA ARG A 132 -20.11 20.39 -5.76
C ARG A 132 -21.38 20.03 -6.53
N GLU A 133 -21.33 18.96 -7.32
CA GLU A 133 -22.50 18.47 -8.08
C GLU A 133 -23.58 17.97 -7.11
N GLY A 134 -23.20 17.28 -6.03
CA GLY A 134 -24.10 16.87 -4.95
C GLY A 134 -24.81 18.05 -4.29
N GLU A 135 -24.07 19.09 -3.90
CA GLU A 135 -24.66 20.31 -3.34
C GLU A 135 -25.59 21.03 -4.33
N MET A 136 -25.23 21.05 -5.62
CA MET A 136 -26.06 21.67 -6.65
C MET A 136 -27.39 20.94 -6.78
N HIS A 137 -27.37 19.61 -6.87
CA HIS A 137 -28.57 18.80 -6.97
C HIS A 137 -29.42 18.87 -5.71
N GLU A 138 -28.81 18.86 -4.52
CA GLU A 138 -29.56 19.03 -3.26
C GLU A 138 -30.28 20.38 -3.20
N LYS A 139 -29.63 21.46 -3.66
CA LYS A 139 -30.25 22.78 -3.77
C LYS A 139 -31.40 22.79 -4.77
N GLN A 140 -31.26 22.12 -5.91
CA GLN A 140 -32.35 21.98 -6.90
C GLN A 140 -33.53 21.20 -6.34
N ILE A 141 -33.27 20.07 -5.67
CA ILE A 141 -34.30 19.26 -5.00
C ILE A 141 -35.03 20.08 -3.94
N CYS A 142 -34.30 20.82 -3.10
CA CYS A 142 -34.91 21.71 -2.11
C CYS A 142 -35.81 22.77 -2.75
N LYS A 143 -35.37 23.41 -3.84
CA LYS A 143 -36.20 24.39 -4.56
C LYS A 143 -37.50 23.78 -5.09
N VAL A 144 -37.42 22.66 -5.78
CA VAL A 144 -38.58 21.96 -6.32
C VAL A 144 -39.53 21.50 -5.20
N ARG A 145 -38.98 21.02 -4.08
CA ARG A 145 -39.80 20.67 -2.90
C ARG A 145 -40.57 21.87 -2.35
N ASN A 146 -39.92 23.03 -2.25
CA ASN A 146 -40.58 24.26 -1.81
C ASN A 146 -41.66 24.70 -2.80
N GLU A 147 -41.40 24.65 -4.10
CA GLU A 147 -42.39 24.97 -5.15
C GLU A 147 -43.61 24.04 -5.09
N ILE A 148 -43.39 22.73 -4.87
CA ILE A 148 -44.48 21.76 -4.69
C ILE A 148 -45.30 22.11 -3.44
N GLU A 149 -44.65 22.46 -2.34
CA GLU A 149 -45.32 22.80 -1.09
C GLU A 149 -46.15 24.09 -1.22
N ASP A 150 -45.61 25.10 -1.89
CA ASP A 150 -46.32 26.35 -2.17
C ASP A 150 -47.52 26.12 -3.10
N ALA A 151 -47.36 25.29 -4.15
CA ALA A 151 -48.46 24.89 -5.03
C ALA A 151 -49.56 24.12 -4.27
N ARG A 152 -49.18 23.24 -3.33
CA ARG A 152 -50.12 22.51 -2.47
C ARG A 152 -50.93 23.47 -1.59
N LYS A 153 -50.26 24.41 -0.93
CA LYS A 153 -50.94 25.45 -0.12
C LYS A 153 -51.88 26.31 -0.96
N TYR A 154 -51.48 26.65 -2.18
CA TYR A 154 -52.33 27.40 -3.09
C TYR A 154 -53.58 26.61 -3.50
N LEU A 155 -53.42 25.32 -3.85
CA LEU A 155 -54.54 24.43 -4.16
C LEU A 155 -55.47 24.23 -2.97
N GLU A 156 -54.94 24.10 -1.76
CA GLU A 156 -55.74 23.99 -0.54
C GLU A 156 -56.61 25.24 -0.33
N LYS A 157 -56.02 26.44 -0.43
CA LYS A 157 -56.76 27.71 -0.37
C LYS A 157 -57.87 27.78 -1.41
N LEU A 158 -57.56 27.50 -2.68
CA LEU A 158 -58.54 27.52 -3.76
C LEU A 158 -59.67 26.50 -3.51
N THR A 159 -59.34 25.33 -2.98
CA THR A 159 -60.33 24.30 -2.61
C THR A 159 -61.24 24.78 -1.48
N THR A 160 -60.69 25.47 -0.47
CA THR A 160 -61.50 26.04 0.62
C THR A 160 -62.42 27.16 0.14
N GLU A 161 -61.93 28.06 -0.72
CA GLU A 161 -62.74 29.12 -1.33
C GLU A 161 -63.84 28.53 -2.20
N TYR A 162 -63.53 27.54 -3.04
CA TYR A 162 -64.52 26.85 -3.86
C TYR A 162 -65.61 26.21 -3.00
N ARG A 163 -65.24 25.51 -1.91
CA ARG A 163 -66.22 24.93 -0.98
C ARG A 163 -67.10 25.99 -0.32
N SER A 164 -66.52 27.11 0.12
CA SER A 164 -67.27 28.22 0.71
C SER A 164 -68.24 28.84 -0.29
N ASN A 165 -67.80 29.08 -1.52
CA ASN A 165 -68.63 29.64 -2.59
C ASN A 165 -69.75 28.68 -2.97
N GLN A 166 -69.46 27.38 -3.07
CA GLN A 166 -70.47 26.37 -3.35
C GLN A 166 -71.52 26.32 -2.25
N GLN A 167 -71.10 26.32 -0.97
CA GLN A 167 -72.02 26.40 0.16
C GLN A 167 -72.91 27.65 0.10
N PHE A 168 -72.34 28.81 -0.22
CA PHE A 168 -73.11 30.05 -0.38
C PHE A 168 -74.13 29.99 -1.52
N ILE A 169 -73.75 29.41 -2.66
CA ILE A 169 -74.68 29.22 -3.79
C ILE A 169 -75.81 28.27 -3.39
N ASP A 170 -75.49 27.16 -2.73
CA ASP A 170 -76.47 26.16 -2.31
C ASP A 170 -77.45 26.75 -1.28
N THR A 171 -76.96 27.54 -0.32
CA THR A 171 -77.84 28.23 0.66
C THR A 171 -78.72 29.26 -0.03
N TYR A 172 -78.17 30.06 -0.94
CA TYR A 172 -78.95 31.06 -1.70
C TYR A 172 -80.05 30.42 -2.56
N LEU A 173 -79.75 29.30 -3.24
CA LEU A 173 -80.73 28.55 -4.01
C LEU A 173 -81.82 27.94 -3.11
N ALA A 174 -81.46 27.45 -1.92
CA ALA A 174 -82.41 26.94 -0.94
C ALA A 174 -83.34 28.05 -0.40
N GLU A 175 -82.81 29.23 -0.10
CA GLU A 175 -83.58 30.41 0.32
C GLU A 175 -84.55 30.88 -0.77
N GLN A 176 -84.08 30.98 -2.02
CA GLN A 176 -84.93 31.30 -3.17
C GLN A 176 -86.08 30.29 -3.34
N ALA A 177 -85.79 29.01 -3.21
CA ALA A 177 -86.81 27.96 -3.29
C ALA A 177 -87.81 28.04 -2.13
N ALA A 178 -87.35 28.37 -0.91
CA ALA A 178 -88.21 28.59 0.25
C ALA A 178 -89.12 29.82 0.06
N LEU A 179 -88.57 30.93 -0.43
CA LEU A 179 -89.32 32.15 -0.77
C LEU A 179 -90.39 31.92 -1.83
N LYS A 180 -90.07 31.14 -2.89
CA LYS A 180 -91.07 30.73 -3.89
C LYS A 180 -92.19 29.91 -3.27
N ARG A 181 -91.84 28.89 -2.46
CA ARG A 181 -92.84 28.07 -1.76
C ARG A 181 -93.73 28.90 -0.83
N GLN A 182 -93.16 29.88 -0.11
CA GLN A 182 -93.92 30.76 0.76
C GLN A 182 -94.88 31.65 -0.05
N LYS A 183 -94.43 32.28 -1.13
CA LYS A 183 -95.29 33.07 -2.02
C LYS A 183 -96.40 32.24 -2.65
N GLU A 184 -96.09 31.03 -3.11
CA GLU A 184 -97.09 30.10 -3.64
C GLU A 184 -98.14 29.74 -2.58
N HIS A 185 -97.70 29.52 -1.33
CA HIS A 185 -98.59 29.28 -0.20
C HIS A 185 -99.46 30.49 0.12
N GLU A 186 -98.88 31.69 0.19
CA GLU A 186 -99.62 32.95 0.43
C GLU A 186 -100.67 33.18 -0.65
N VAL A 187 -100.31 33.05 -1.94
CA VAL A 187 -101.26 33.16 -3.07
C VAL A 187 -102.37 32.10 -2.96
N HIS A 188 -102.04 30.88 -2.54
CA HIS A 188 -103.03 29.83 -2.33
C HIS A 188 -104.00 30.17 -1.17
N VAL A 189 -103.48 30.69 -0.06
CA VAL A 189 -104.25 31.13 1.11
C VAL A 189 -105.14 32.32 0.76
N GLU A 190 -104.62 33.31 0.05
CA GLU A 190 -105.39 34.47 -0.43
C GLU A 190 -106.53 34.04 -1.34
N ARG A 191 -106.26 33.20 -2.35
CA ARG A 191 -107.29 32.66 -3.25
C ARG A 191 -108.38 31.91 -2.48
N SER A 192 -107.99 31.10 -1.50
CA SER A 192 -108.92 30.36 -0.64
C SER A 192 -109.74 31.32 0.23
N THR A 193 -109.10 32.34 0.79
CA THR A 193 -109.77 33.38 1.60
C THR A 193 -110.77 34.17 0.76
N ILE A 194 -110.40 34.59 -0.46
CA ILE A 194 -111.31 35.28 -1.39
C ILE A 194 -112.51 34.40 -1.70
N ARG A 195 -112.32 33.10 -1.95
CA ARG A 195 -113.42 32.15 -2.19
C ARG A 195 -114.36 32.07 -0.98
N ILE A 196 -113.82 31.95 0.23
CA ILE A 196 -114.62 31.93 1.47
C ILE A 196 -115.36 33.24 1.67
N GLN A 197 -114.69 34.39 1.48
CA GLN A 197 -115.32 35.71 1.59
C GLN A 197 -116.43 35.90 0.56
N ALA A 198 -116.21 35.51 -0.70
CA ALA A 198 -117.21 35.60 -1.76
C ALA A 198 -118.41 34.67 -1.48
N TRP A 199 -118.15 33.45 -0.99
CA TRP A 199 -119.19 32.52 -0.54
C TRP A 199 -120.02 33.13 0.61
N TRP A 200 -119.37 33.70 1.62
CA TRP A 200 -120.03 34.36 2.75
C TRP A 200 -120.83 35.58 2.32
N ARG A 201 -120.27 36.47 1.49
CA ARG A 201 -120.98 37.62 0.90
C ARG A 201 -122.21 37.15 0.10
N GLY A 202 -122.07 36.09 -0.70
CA GLY A 202 -123.18 35.48 -1.43
C GLY A 202 -124.27 34.92 -0.51
N ILE A 203 -123.89 34.30 0.61
CA ILE A 203 -124.83 33.85 1.65
C ILE A 203 -125.53 35.05 2.31
N MET A 204 -124.79 36.11 2.66
CA MET A 204 -125.34 37.33 3.25
C MET A 204 -126.42 37.94 2.34
N VAL A 205 -126.19 38.00 1.02
CA VAL A 205 -127.19 38.49 0.06
C VAL A 205 -128.36 37.51 -0.07
N ARG A 206 -128.12 36.21 -0.32
CA ARG A 206 -129.20 35.22 -0.54
C ARG A 206 -130.08 35.00 0.69
N ARG A 207 -129.49 35.03 1.89
CA ARG A 207 -130.21 34.91 3.18
C ARG A 207 -130.66 36.26 3.73
N LYS A 208 -130.43 37.37 3.02
CA LYS A 208 -130.85 38.75 3.38
C LYS A 208 -130.41 39.18 4.78
N LEU A 209 -129.17 38.84 5.13
CA LEU A 209 -128.54 39.18 6.40
C LEU A 209 -127.78 40.53 6.25
N GLY A 210 -127.82 41.36 7.29
CA GLY A 210 -127.12 42.65 7.31
C GLY A 210 -127.78 43.73 6.41
N PRO A 211 -126.99 44.56 5.69
CA PRO A 211 -127.50 45.72 4.91
C PRO A 211 -128.47 45.38 3.77
N TYR A 212 -128.58 44.11 3.37
CA TYR A 212 -129.46 43.64 2.29
C TYR A 212 -130.84 43.19 2.78
N ARG A 213 -131.17 43.45 4.04
CA ARG A 213 -132.50 43.22 4.60
C ARG A 213 -133.45 44.26 4.00
N PRO A 214 -134.52 43.87 3.26
CA PRO A 214 -135.42 44.83 2.64
C PRO A 214 -136.14 45.66 3.71
N GLU A 215 -136.05 46.99 3.59
CA GLU A 215 -136.78 47.94 4.43
C GLU A 215 -138.30 47.73 4.27
N GLU A 216 -138.99 47.56 5.39
CA GLU A 216 -140.44 47.45 5.41
C GLU A 216 -141.08 48.79 5.01
N LYS A 217 -141.65 48.83 3.79
CA LYS A 217 -142.49 49.95 3.32
C LYS A 217 -143.69 50.14 4.26
N LYS A 218 -143.66 51.15 5.12
CA LYS A 218 -144.84 51.60 5.89
C LYS A 218 -145.79 52.41 4.98
N LYS A 219 -147.02 51.90 4.86
CA LYS A 219 -148.12 52.38 4.01
C LYS A 219 -148.70 53.73 4.46
N LYS A 220 -149.02 54.62 3.51
CA LYS A 220 -149.91 55.79 3.70
C LYS A 220 -151.31 55.33 4.11
N ARG A 221 -151.89 55.90 5.16
CA ARG A 221 -153.31 55.71 5.55
C ARG A 221 -154.13 56.96 5.21
N ALA A 222 -155.31 56.72 4.68
CA ALA A 222 -156.26 57.69 4.16
C ALA A 222 -157.03 58.44 5.26
N ILE A 223 -157.43 59.67 4.91
CA ILE A 223 -158.38 60.54 5.59
C ILE A 223 -159.79 59.90 5.58
N LYS A 224 -160.47 59.90 6.73
CA LYS A 224 -161.93 59.79 6.82
C LYS A 224 -162.48 60.85 7.78
N THR A 225 -163.61 61.38 7.37
CA THR A 225 -164.33 62.57 7.81
C THR A 225 -165.37 62.26 8.91
N LYS A 226 -165.74 63.33 9.64
CA LYS A 226 -167.00 63.62 10.37
C LYS A 226 -167.19 63.10 11.81
N LYS A 227 -167.12 64.03 12.77
CA LYS A 227 -168.28 64.70 13.39
C LYS A 227 -167.85 66.04 13.97
#